data_AF-A0A962G4X1-F1
#
_entry.id   AF-A0A962G4X1-F1
#
_cell.length_a   1.000
_cell.length_b   1.000
_cell.length_c   1.000
_cell.angle_alpha   90.00
_cell.angle_beta   90.00
_cell.angle_gamma   90.00
#
_symmetry.space_group_name_H-M   'P 1'
#
loop_
_entity.id
_entity.type
_entity.pdbx_description
1 polymer ?
#
loop_
_entity_poly.entity_id
_entity_poly.type
_entity_poly.pdbx_seq_one_letter_code
_entity_poly.pdbx_strand_id
1 'polypeptide(L)' 'MSLKEARVPDIGSHHDVPVIEILVAVGDTVARDQGLVTLESDKATM' A
#
# COMPACT_ATOMS: atom_id res chain seq x y z
N MET A 1 10.01 16.04 -13.82
CA MET A 1 9.86 14.83 -12.98
C MET A 1 8.53 14.20 -13.32
N SER A 2 8.50 12.91 -13.67
CA SER A 2 7.26 12.23 -14.03
C SER A 2 6.63 11.63 -12.78
N LEU A 3 5.42 12.04 -12.45
CA LEU A 3 4.63 11.43 -11.38
C LEU A 3 4.17 10.05 -11.86
N LYS A 4 4.49 9.00 -11.10
CA LYS A 4 3.98 7.64 -11.35
C LYS A 4 2.94 7.31 -10.31
N GLU A 5 1.76 6.93 -10.76
CA GLU A 5 0.71 6.43 -9.89
C GLU A 5 1.02 5.00 -9.46
N ALA A 6 1.08 4.75 -8.15
CA ALA A 6 1.12 3.40 -7.59
C ALA A 6 -0.32 2.97 -7.31
N ARG A 7 -0.88 2.13 -8.20
CA ARG A 7 -2.20 1.53 -8.00
C ARG A 7 -2.04 0.25 -7.21
N VAL A 8 -2.94 0.03 -6.25
CA VAL A 8 -3.03 -1.25 -5.56
C VAL A 8 -3.42 -2.29 -6.60
N PRO A 9 -2.65 -3.39 -6.75
CA PRO A 9 -3.00 -4.47 -7.65
C PRO A 9 -4.29 -5.16 -7.17
N ASP A 10 -4.90 -5.96 -8.04
CA ASP A 10 -6.05 -6.78 -7.64
C ASP A 10 -5.65 -7.73 -6.50
N ILE A 11 -6.29 -7.55 -5.34
CA ILE A 11 -6.09 -8.34 -4.12
C ILE A 11 -7.23 -9.35 -3.89
N GLY A 12 -8.03 -9.61 -4.93
CA GLY A 12 -9.15 -10.54 -4.92
C GLY A 12 -10.49 -9.85 -4.63
N SER A 13 -11.42 -10.55 -3.95
CA SER A 13 -12.78 -10.07 -3.68
C SER A 13 -12.89 -8.92 -2.68
N HIS A 14 -11.78 -8.25 -2.37
CA HIS A 14 -11.72 -7.15 -1.41
C HIS A 14 -11.62 -5.84 -2.19
N HIS A 15 -12.73 -5.12 -2.29
CA HIS A 15 -12.83 -3.89 -3.08
C HIS A 15 -12.57 -2.61 -2.26
N ASP A 16 -12.72 -2.67 -0.94
CA ASP A 16 -12.60 -1.51 -0.04
C ASP A 16 -11.72 -1.84 1.17
N VAL A 17 -10.44 -2.11 0.93
CA VAL A 17 -9.48 -2.46 1.98
C VAL A 17 -8.93 -1.18 2.63
N PRO A 18 -9.12 -0.98 3.95
CA PRO A 18 -8.58 0.18 4.65
C PRO A 18 -7.05 0.17 4.67
N VAL A 19 -6.46 1.35 4.46
CA VAL A 19 -5.04 1.62 4.71
C VAL A 19 -4.88 1.88 6.20
N ILE A 20 -4.16 1.00 6.90
CA ILE A 20 -3.94 1.13 8.34
C ILE A 20 -2.65 1.86 8.68
N GLU A 21 -1.68 1.88 7.77
CA GLU A 21 -0.38 2.51 8.00
C GLU A 21 0.28 2.96 6.68
N ILE A 22 0.97 4.10 6.74
CA ILE A 22 1.83 4.60 5.66
C ILE A 22 3.27 4.49 6.14
N LEU A 23 4.09 3.70 5.45
CA LEU A 23 5.48 3.38 5.80
C LEU A 23 6.48 4.39 5.22
N VAL A 24 6.00 5.42 4.53
CA VAL A 24 6.82 6.41 3.81
C VAL A 24 6.31 7.83 4.04
N ALA A 25 7.22 8.79 4.13
CA ALA A 25 6.88 10.21 4.25
C ALA A 25 7.13 10.98 2.94
N VAL A 26 6.56 12.17 2.84
CA VAL A 26 6.83 13.08 1.72
C VAL A 26 8.30 13.48 1.75
N GLY A 27 9.02 13.18 0.66
CA GLY A 27 10.46 13.44 0.55
C GLY A 27 11.34 12.23 0.85
N ASP A 28 10.77 11.10 1.28
CA ASP A 28 11.54 9.87 1.46
C ASP A 28 12.01 9.29 0.12
N THR A 29 13.21 8.73 0.16
CA THR A 29 13.75 7.92 -0.94
C THR A 29 13.37 6.46 -0.71
N VAL A 30 12.55 5.91 -1.59
CA VAL A 30 12.11 4.50 -1.53
C VAL A 30 13.05 3.60 -2.33
N ALA A 31 13.45 2.47 -1.74
CA ALA A 31 14.25 1.45 -2.40
C ALA A 31 13.39 0.40 -3.12
N ARG A 32 14.01 -0.38 -3.99
CA ARG A 32 13.36 -1.55 -4.59
C ARG A 32 12.96 -2.53 -3.48
N ASP A 33 11.75 -3.07 -3.58
CA ASP A 33 11.16 -4.03 -2.62
C ASP A 33 10.84 -3.43 -1.23
N GLN A 34 10.95 -2.11 -1.05
CA GLN A 34 10.51 -1.43 0.16
C GLN A 34 8.98 -1.34 0.23
N GLY A 35 8.42 -1.67 1.39
CA GLY A 35 7.00 -1.48 1.67
C GLY A 35 6.61 0.00 1.70
N LEU A 36 5.47 0.34 1.11
CA LEU A 36 4.96 1.72 1.04
C LEU A 36 3.79 1.97 2.00
N VAL A 37 2.84 1.03 2.04
CA VAL A 37 1.63 1.11 2.85
C VAL A 37 1.25 -0.27 3.35
N THR A 38 0.58 -0.32 4.50
CA THR A 38 -0.01 -1.53 5.06
C THR A 38 -1.53 -1.45 4.89
N LEU A 39 -2.11 -2.50 4.32
CA LEU A 39 -3.54 -2.64 4.08
C LEU A 39 -4.10 -3.74 4.98
N GLU A 40 -5.26 -3.53 5.60
CA GLU A 40 -5.94 -4.53 6.43
C GLU A 40 -7.10 -5.15 5.69
N SER A 41 -6.95 -6.41 5.26
CA SER A 41 -8.03 -7.19 4.66
C SER A 41 -8.82 -7.95 5.72
N ASP A 42 -10.14 -8.09 5.52
CA ASP A 42 -11.14 -8.84 6.34
C ASP A 42 -10.91 -10.37 6.37
N LYS A 43 -9.65 -10.81 6.34
CA LYS A 43 -9.23 -12.20 6.40
C LYS A 43 -8.07 -12.45 7.37
N ALA A 44 -7.65 -11.45 8.15
CA ALA A 44 -6.70 -11.61 9.25
C ALA A 44 -7.44 -11.72 10.59
N THR A 45 -8.33 -12.70 10.72
CA THR A 45 -8.75 -13.15 12.05
C THR A 45 -7.62 -14.01 12.60
N MET A 46 -6.80 -13.40 13.48
CA MET A 46 -5.91 -13.99 14.50
C MET A 46 -5.13 -15.27 14.15
#